data_AF-S4PT60-F1
#
_entry.id   AF-S4PT60-F1
#
_cell.length_a   1.000
_cell.length_b   1.000
_cell.length_c   1.000
_cell.angle_alpha   90.00
_cell.angle_beta   90.00
_cell.angle_gamma   90.00
#
_symmetry.space_group_name_H-M   'P 1'
#
loop_
_entity.id
_entity.type
_entity.pdbx_description
1 polymer ?
#
loop_
_entity_poly.entity_id
_entity_poly.type
_entity_poly.pdbx_seq_one_letter_code
_entity_poly.pdbx_strand_id
1 'polypeptide(L)'
;GQLYTTVQTPVEDLAKDPRAKLTRHYTEDIPDVSLYEISVALKQLKNGKAPGDDGITAELLKAGGKPILKVLQRLFDSVIHQGTTPEAWHR
;
A
#
# COMPACT_ATOMS: atom_id res chain seq x y z
N GLY A 1 -43.38 7.09 9.55
CA GLY A 1 -42.15 6.28 9.63
C GLY A 1 -42.29 5.11 8.69
N GLN A 2 -41.48 5.06 7.63
CA GLN A 2 -41.25 3.84 6.88
C GLN A 2 -39.76 3.80 6.56
N LEU A 3 -39.10 2.79 7.15
CA LEU A 3 -37.68 2.50 7.00
C LEU A 3 -37.50 1.59 5.78
N TYR A 4 -36.39 1.82 5.09
CA TYR A 4 -35.87 1.16 3.89
C TYR A 4 -36.19 -0.34 3.76
N THR A 5 -36.73 -0.73 2.61
CA THR A 5 -36.77 -2.13 2.15
C THR A 5 -35.41 -2.47 1.53
N THR A 6 -34.62 -3.30 2.21
CA THR A 6 -33.39 -3.86 1.63
C THR A 6 -33.77 -4.98 0.67
N VAL A 7 -33.51 -4.79 -0.62
CA VAL A 7 -33.52 -5.87 -1.61
C VAL A 7 -32.12 -6.45 -1.63
N GLN A 8 -31.92 -7.62 -1.00
CA GLN A 8 -30.67 -8.35 -1.12
C GLN A 8 -30.67 -9.05 -2.49
N THR A 9 -29.90 -8.54 -3.43
CA THR A 9 -29.59 -9.27 -4.66
C THR A 9 -28.71 -10.48 -4.32
N PRO A 10 -28.96 -11.66 -4.91
CA PRO A 10 -28.17 -12.85 -4.63
C PRO A 10 -26.74 -12.65 -5.10
N VAL A 11 -25.77 -12.85 -4.20
CA VAL A 11 -24.35 -12.88 -4.55
C VAL A 11 -24.07 -14.19 -5.27
N GLU A 12 -24.15 -14.16 -6.59
CA GLU A 12 -23.71 -15.27 -7.43
C GLU A 12 -22.21 -15.48 -7.27
N ASP A 13 -21.90 -16.73 -6.96
CA ASP A 13 -20.59 -17.32 -6.76
C ASP A 13 -19.67 -17.10 -7.97
N LEU A 14 -18.67 -16.24 -7.78
CA LEU A 14 -17.48 -16.14 -8.63
C LEU A 14 -16.26 -16.07 -7.71
N ALA A 15 -15.95 -17.19 -7.05
CA ALA A 15 -14.60 -17.42 -6.57
C ALA A 15 -13.63 -17.39 -7.78
N LYS A 16 -12.72 -16.41 -7.85
CA LYS A 16 -11.35 -16.53 -8.39
C LYS A 16 -10.51 -15.23 -8.29
N ASP A 17 -9.47 -15.35 -7.46
CA ASP A 17 -8.27 -14.52 -7.26
C ASP A 17 -8.40 -13.17 -6.47
N PRO A 18 -7.76 -13.04 -5.29
CA PRO A 18 -8.11 -12.09 -4.24
C PRO A 18 -7.32 -10.77 -4.28
N ARG A 19 -6.69 -10.43 -5.41
CA ARG A 19 -6.05 -9.11 -5.66
C ARG A 19 -7.09 -8.01 -5.85
N ALA A 20 -8.02 -7.90 -4.89
CA ALA A 20 -9.17 -7.02 -4.85
C ALA A 20 -8.94 -5.77 -5.68
N LYS A 21 -9.68 -5.65 -6.78
CA LYS A 21 -9.60 -4.52 -7.69
C LYS A 21 -9.83 -3.27 -6.86
N LEU A 22 -8.83 -2.38 -6.79
CA LEU A 22 -8.93 -1.13 -6.06
C LEU A 22 -9.96 -0.24 -6.79
N THR A 23 -11.23 -0.40 -6.47
CA THR A 23 -12.29 0.44 -7.01
C THR A 23 -12.19 1.79 -6.29
N ARG A 24 -11.63 2.79 -6.98
CA ARG A 24 -11.49 4.15 -6.45
C ARG A 24 -12.86 4.77 -6.25
N HIS A 25 -13.38 4.72 -5.04
CA HIS A 25 -14.51 5.54 -4.59
C HIS A 25 -13.97 6.67 -3.73
N TYR A 26 -13.38 7.70 -4.35
CA TYR A 26 -12.95 8.90 -3.64
C TYR A 26 -13.50 10.13 -4.37
N THR A 27 -14.26 10.94 -3.63
CA THR A 27 -14.81 12.23 -4.08
C THR A 27 -13.79 13.38 -3.89
N GLU A 28 -12.59 13.06 -3.38
CA GLU A 28 -11.48 14.00 -3.17
C GLU A 28 -10.17 13.41 -3.73
N ASP A 29 -9.28 14.28 -4.22
CA ASP A 29 -7.96 13.91 -4.69
C ASP A 29 -7.14 13.30 -3.55
N ILE A 30 -6.58 12.11 -3.75
CA ILE A 30 -5.73 11.42 -2.77
C ILE A 30 -4.39 12.18 -2.69
N PRO A 31 -3.95 12.66 -1.52
CA PRO A 31 -2.69 13.38 -1.40
C PRO A 31 -1.47 12.46 -1.57
N ASP A 32 -0.36 13.03 -2.05
CA ASP A 32 0.94 12.36 -2.12
C ASP A 32 1.43 11.95 -0.72
N VAL A 33 2.17 10.84 -0.65
CA VAL A 33 2.75 10.36 0.61
C VAL A 33 3.82 11.33 1.09
N SER A 34 3.75 11.77 2.35
CA SER A 34 4.74 12.69 2.90
C SER A 34 6.02 11.98 3.34
N LEU A 35 7.16 12.68 3.23
CA LEU A 35 8.42 12.17 3.77
C LEU A 35 8.37 11.92 5.29
N TYR A 36 7.53 12.67 6.02
CA TYR A 36 7.36 12.51 7.45
C TYR A 36 6.72 11.15 7.78
N GLU A 37 5.62 10.79 7.10
CA GLU A 37 4.96 9.50 7.27
C GLU A 37 5.92 8.34 7.02
N ILE A 38 6.68 8.40 5.92
CA ILE A 38 7.69 7.38 5.58
C ILE A 38 8.74 7.28 6.69
N SER A 39 9.22 8.43 7.19
CA SER A 39 10.23 8.44 8.26
C SER A 39 9.72 7.81 9.55
N VAL A 40 8.45 8.03 9.91
CA VAL A 40 7.82 7.45 11.10
C VAL A 40 7.60 5.96 10.91
N ALA A 41 7.12 5.54 9.74
CA ALA A 41 6.94 4.13 9.40
C ALA A 41 8.26 3.35 9.45
N LEU A 42 9.34 3.90 8.87
CA LEU A 42 10.66 3.28 8.94
C LEU A 42 11.14 3.11 10.38
N LYS A 43 10.92 4.10 11.27
CA LYS A 43 11.28 3.98 12.69
C LYS A 43 10.55 2.83 13.40
N GLN A 44 9.32 2.53 12.99
CA GLN A 44 8.51 1.45 13.57
C GLN A 44 8.93 0.05 13.10
N LEU A 45 9.70 -0.07 12.01
CA LEU A 45 10.22 -1.37 11.58
C LEU A 45 11.10 -2.01 12.66
N LYS A 46 11.00 -3.32 12.85
CA LYS A 46 11.84 -4.04 13.81
C LYS A 46 13.21 -4.34 13.20
N ASN A 47 14.25 -4.15 14.00
CA ASN A 47 15.61 -4.55 13.64
C ASN A 47 15.80 -6.07 13.75
N GLY A 48 16.84 -6.60 13.11
CA GLY A 48 17.23 -8.01 13.16
C GLY A 48 16.27 -8.95 12.42
N LYS A 49 15.48 -8.43 11.50
CA LYS A 49 14.62 -9.22 10.61
C LYS A 49 15.40 -9.59 9.36
N ALA A 50 15.18 -10.81 8.86
CA ALA A 50 15.78 -11.25 7.62
C ALA A 50 15.35 -10.32 6.47
N PRO A 51 16.26 -9.93 5.58
CA PRO A 51 15.91 -9.16 4.39
C PRO A 51 15.03 -9.98 3.44
N GLY A 52 14.42 -9.30 2.47
CA GLY A 52 13.80 -9.97 1.32
C GLY A 52 14.87 -10.52 0.36
N ASP A 53 14.43 -10.99 -0.81
CA ASP A 53 15.32 -11.47 -1.87
C ASP A 53 16.31 -10.40 -2.37
N ASP A 54 16.00 -9.13 -2.13
CA ASP A 54 16.83 -7.97 -2.48
C ASP A 54 18.02 -7.76 -1.53
N GLY A 55 18.06 -8.47 -0.40
CA GLY A 55 19.10 -8.31 0.62
C GLY A 55 19.02 -7.01 1.41
N ILE A 56 17.97 -6.20 1.25
CA ILE A 56 17.83 -4.90 1.91
C ILE A 56 17.21 -5.10 3.29
N THR A 57 17.96 -4.77 4.34
CA THR A 57 17.47 -4.87 5.73
C THR A 57 16.76 -3.59 6.18
N ALA A 58 15.97 -3.70 7.24
CA ALA A 58 15.31 -2.55 7.88
C ALA A 58 16.33 -1.50 8.37
N GLU A 59 17.50 -1.93 8.82
CA GLU A 59 18.60 -1.07 9.27
C GLU A 59 19.17 -0.25 8.12
N LEU A 60 19.35 -0.86 6.94
CA LEU A 60 19.81 -0.15 5.74
C LEU A 60 18.80 0.93 5.33
N LEU A 61 17.51 0.60 5.34
CA LEU A 61 16.44 1.57 5.05
C LEU A 61 16.44 2.74 6.05
N LYS A 62 16.59 2.45 7.34
CA LYS A 62 16.67 3.47 8.40
C LYS A 62 17.91 4.34 8.29
N ALA A 63 19.06 3.75 7.96
CA ALA A 63 20.34 4.44 7.86
C ALA A 63 20.47 5.31 6.60
N GLY A 64 19.73 4.99 5.54
CA GLY A 64 19.87 5.64 4.23
C GLY A 64 19.36 7.09 4.14
N GLY A 65 18.70 7.61 5.18
CA GLY A 65 18.36 9.02 5.31
C GLY A 65 17.47 9.57 4.18
N LYS A 66 17.58 10.88 3.91
CA LYS A 66 16.70 11.61 2.97
C LYS A 66 16.68 11.02 1.54
N PRO A 67 17.80 10.54 0.96
CA PRO A 67 17.78 9.89 -0.36
C PRO A 67 16.82 8.69 -0.42
N ILE A 68 16.88 7.79 0.57
CA ILE A 68 15.98 6.62 0.63
C ILE A 68 14.53 7.07 0.81
N LEU A 69 14.26 8.06 1.66
CA LEU A 69 12.90 8.58 1.84
C LEU A 69 12.30 9.07 0.51
N LYS A 70 13.07 9.76 -0.33
CA LYS A 70 12.60 10.24 -1.64
C LYS A 70 12.34 9.11 -2.63
N VAL A 71 13.14 8.05 -2.61
CA VAL A 71 12.92 6.88 -3.47
C VAL A 71 11.66 6.14 -3.05
N LEU A 72 11.49 5.91 -1.75
CA LEU A 72 10.29 5.29 -1.19
C LEU A 72 9.03 6.12 -1.47
N GLN A 73 9.10 7.44 -1.35
CA GLN A 73 8.00 8.34 -1.68
C GLN A 73 7.54 8.13 -3.13
N ARG A 74 8.46 8.22 -4.09
CA ARG A 74 8.15 7.99 -5.52
C ARG A 74 7.56 6.61 -5.77
N LEU A 75 8.08 5.58 -5.09
CA LEU A 75 7.54 4.23 -5.20
C LEU A 75 6.09 4.16 -4.72
N PHE A 76 5.80 4.67 -3.52
CA PHE A 76 4.46 4.63 -2.95
C PHE A 76 3.48 5.47 -3.75
N ASP A 77 3.87 6.69 -4.16
CA ASP A 77 3.05 7.55 -5.01
C ASP A 77 2.75 6.87 -6.34
N SER A 78 3.75 6.21 -6.95
CA SER A 78 3.56 5.45 -8.19
C SER A 78 2.52 4.33 -8.01
N VAL A 79 2.60 3.57 -6.91
CA VAL A 79 1.65 2.48 -6.61
C VAL A 79 0.24 3.02 -6.41
N ILE A 80 0.09 4.12 -5.66
CA ILE A 80 -1.21 4.75 -5.37
C ILE A 80 -1.87 5.29 -6.65
N HIS A 81 -1.10 6.00 -7.47
CA HIS A 81 -1.62 6.67 -8.66
C HIS A 81 -1.86 5.71 -9.83
N GLN A 82 -0.99 4.73 -10.03
CA GLN A 82 -1.07 3.77 -11.14
C GLN A 82 -1.90 2.54 -10.79
N GLY A 83 -2.09 2.26 -9.50
CA GLY A 83 -2.83 1.08 -9.03
C GLY A 83 -2.09 -0.25 -9.27
N THR A 84 -0.80 -0.19 -9.59
CA THR A 84 0.03 -1.36 -9.87
C THR A 84 1.15 -1.48 -8.85
N THR A 85 1.25 -2.64 -8.22
CA THR A 85 2.35 -2.96 -7.29
C THR A 85 3.55 -3.56 -8.03
N PRO A 86 4.78 -3.43 -7.51
CA PRO A 86 5.94 -4.13 -8.03
C PRO A 86 5.72 -5.65 -8.16
N GLU A 87 6.21 -6.23 -9.26
CA GLU A 87 6.12 -7.68 -9.51
C GLU A 87 6.77 -8.51 -8.39
N ALA A 88 7.84 -7.99 -7.80
CA ALA A 88 8.54 -8.60 -6.67
C ALA A 88 7.64 -8.86 -5.44
N TRP A 89 6.46 -8.23 -5.36
CA TRP A 89 5.51 -8.42 -4.26
C TRP A 89 4.45 -9.51 -4.54
N HIS A 90 4.47 -10.17 -5.70
CA HIS A 90 3.50 -11.20 -6.10
C HIS A 90 3.87 -12.63 -5.70
N ARG A 91 4.69 -12.79 -4.67
CA ARG A 91 5.09 -14.09 -4.15
C ARG A 91 3.96 -14.84 -3.46
#